data_AF-A0A1Y3AUB7-F1
#
_entry.id   AF-A0A1Y3AUB7-F1
#
_cell.length_a   1.000
_cell.length_b   1.000
_cell.length_c   1.000
_cell.angle_alpha   90.00
_cell.angle_beta   90.00
_cell.angle_gamma   90.00
#
_symmetry.space_group_name_H-M   'P 1'
#
loop_
_entity.id
_entity.type
_entity.pdbx_description
1 polymer ?
#
loop_
_entity_poly.entity_id
_entity_poly.type
_entity_poly.pdbx_seq_one_letter_code
_entity_poly.pdbx_strand_id
1 'polypeptide(L)'
;MGIYLLIIAYYDIKFRNHYILFEEEWRLSWQCTFAGIISTISSESSVFILAIITIDRYLSVMHPFSIKRHSMTFAIGAMFFVWSLSIILALLPLIAKRYFTNRYYGNNGVCLGLQLHDGTGIGIPINQDLYAWVAVFLLPVNSALNPVLYTLTTKLFKQHLNRFIAHNFSSQNRHTPPMIDHSS
;
A
#
# COMPACT_ATOMS: atom_id res chain seq x y z
N MET A 1 10.38 3.70 -10.67
CA MET A 1 10.18 2.64 -11.67
C MET A 1 10.79 2.94 -13.03
N GLY A 2 10.60 4.13 -13.62
CA GLY A 2 11.17 4.43 -14.95
C GLY A 2 12.69 4.21 -15.06
N ILE A 3 13.48 4.76 -14.14
CA ILE A 3 14.95 4.57 -14.13
C ILE A 3 15.33 3.09 -13.99
N TYR A 4 14.62 2.33 -13.14
CA TYR A 4 14.81 0.89 -13.00
C TYR A 4 14.62 0.16 -14.33
N LEU A 5 13.52 0.43 -15.05
CA LEU A 5 13.24 -0.20 -16.34
C LEU A 5 14.30 0.14 -17.40
N LEU A 6 14.82 1.37 -17.39
CA LEU A 6 15.92 1.77 -18.28
C LEU A 6 17.20 0.99 -17.99
N ILE A 7 17.52 0.75 -16.71
CA ILE A 7 18.69 -0.07 -16.33
C ILE A 7 18.51 -1.50 -16.83
N ILE A 8 17.35 -2.12 -16.60
CA ILE A 8 17.07 -3.48 -17.07
C ILE A 8 17.14 -3.56 -18.60
N ALA A 9 16.51 -2.62 -19.31
CA ALA A 9 16.54 -2.58 -20.77
C ALA A 9 17.96 -2.42 -21.33
N TYR A 10 18.80 -1.61 -20.69
CA TYR A 10 20.20 -1.46 -21.08
C TYR A 10 20.97 -2.78 -20.97
N TYR A 11 20.82 -3.50 -19.85
CA TYR A 11 21.51 -4.77 -19.63
C TYR A 11 20.94 -5.93 -20.45
N ASP A 12 19.64 -5.91 -20.77
CA ASP A 12 19.00 -6.83 -21.72
C ASP A 12 19.65 -6.73 -23.11
N ILE A 13 19.86 -5.50 -23.59
CA ILE A 13 20.57 -5.26 -24.87
C ILE A 13 22.03 -5.70 -24.77
N LYS A 14 22.72 -5.37 -23.67
CA LYS A 14 24.14 -5.68 -23.47
C LYS A 14 24.43 -7.18 -23.48
N PHE A 15 23.55 -7.98 -22.88
CA PHE A 15 23.76 -9.43 -22.74
C PHE A 15 22.99 -10.26 -23.75
N ARG A 16 22.46 -9.64 -24.81
CA ARG A 16 21.68 -10.32 -25.83
C ARG A 16 22.44 -11.54 -26.39
N ASN A 17 21.75 -12.68 -26.44
CA ASN A 17 22.25 -14.00 -26.89
C ASN A 17 23.38 -14.63 -26.06
N HIS A 18 23.88 -13.96 -25.01
CA HIS A 18 24.98 -14.47 -24.18
C HIS A 18 24.69 -14.35 -22.67
N TYR A 19 23.43 -14.08 -22.29
CA TYR A 19 23.03 -13.82 -20.91
C TYR A 19 23.50 -14.90 -19.92
N ILE A 20 23.40 -16.17 -20.29
CA ILE A 20 23.80 -17.31 -19.43
C ILE A 20 25.28 -17.22 -19.04
N LEU A 21 26.15 -16.68 -19.89
CA LEU A 21 27.58 -16.53 -19.59
C LEU A 21 27.86 -15.40 -18.60
N PHE A 22 26.96 -14.41 -18.50
CA PHE A 22 27.13 -13.22 -17.68
C PHE A 22 26.14 -13.12 -16.51
N GLU A 23 25.28 -14.13 -16.31
CA GLU A 23 24.18 -14.05 -15.35
C GLU A 23 24.66 -13.95 -13.90
N GLU A 24 25.70 -14.70 -13.54
CA GLU A 24 26.33 -14.67 -12.21
C GLU A 24 26.93 -13.30 -11.94
N GLU A 25 27.73 -12.80 -12.89
CA GLU A 25 28.36 -11.48 -12.79
C GLU A 25 27.32 -10.37 -12.68
N TRP A 26 26.27 -10.42 -13.50
CA TRP A 26 25.17 -9.45 -13.48
C TRP A 26 24.44 -9.46 -12.14
N ARG A 27 24.01 -10.63 -11.67
CA ARG A 27 23.23 -10.78 -10.43
C ARG A 27 24.01 -10.41 -9.17
N LEU A 28 25.32 -10.65 -9.15
CA LEU A 28 26.21 -10.29 -8.05
C LEU A 28 26.71 -8.84 -8.13
N SER A 29 26.41 -8.15 -9.22
CA SER A 29 26.89 -6.80 -9.46
C SER A 29 26.23 -5.76 -8.55
N TRP A 30 26.95 -4.67 -8.32
CA TRP A 30 26.39 -3.51 -7.60
C TRP A 30 25.29 -2.83 -8.41
N GLN A 31 25.32 -2.95 -9.75
CA GLN A 31 24.33 -2.38 -10.66
C GLN A 31 22.98 -3.06 -10.51
N CYS A 32 22.97 -4.39 -10.38
CA CYS A 32 21.76 -5.15 -10.07
C CYS A 32 21.19 -4.76 -8.71
N THR A 33 22.06 -4.69 -7.70
CA THR A 33 21.68 -4.26 -6.34
C THR A 33 21.09 -2.85 -6.33
N PHE A 34 21.71 -1.91 -7.05
CA PHE A 34 21.26 -0.53 -7.19
C PHE A 34 19.91 -0.43 -7.92
N ALA A 35 19.73 -1.20 -9.00
CA ALA A 35 18.46 -1.29 -9.72
C ALA A 35 17.34 -1.79 -8.80
N GLY A 36 17.62 -2.82 -7.99
CA GLY A 36 16.69 -3.36 -7.00
C GLY A 36 16.29 -2.35 -5.92
N ILE A 37 17.25 -1.58 -5.40
CA ILE A 37 16.96 -0.50 -4.43
C ILE A 37 16.05 0.56 -5.04
N ILE A 38 16.34 1.05 -6.25
CA ILE A 38 15.51 2.06 -6.94
C ILE A 38 14.10 1.54 -7.18
N SER A 39 13.98 0.28 -7.60
CA SER A 39 12.68 -0.36 -7.82
C SER A 39 11.88 -0.38 -6.51
N THR A 40 12.48 -0.88 -5.44
CA THR A 40 11.84 -1.05 -4.12
C THR A 40 11.39 0.27 -3.52
N ILE A 41 12.27 1.28 -3.48
CA ILE A 41 11.93 2.64 -3.01
C ILE A 41 10.74 3.19 -3.79
N SER A 42 10.72 2.98 -5.12
CA SER A 42 9.65 3.49 -5.96
C SER A 42 8.32 2.76 -5.76
N SER A 43 8.32 1.44 -5.58
CA SER A 43 7.07 0.68 -5.34
C SER A 43 6.50 1.00 -3.98
N GLU A 44 7.34 1.02 -2.94
CA GLU A 44 6.91 1.22 -1.56
C GLU A 44 6.41 2.64 -1.33
N SER A 45 7.14 3.65 -1.82
CA SER A 45 6.69 5.05 -1.75
C SER A 45 5.34 5.24 -2.42
N SER A 46 5.10 4.59 -3.57
CA SER A 46 3.81 4.64 -4.26
C SER A 46 2.69 4.07 -3.40
N VAL A 47 2.90 2.93 -2.75
CA VAL A 47 1.90 2.31 -1.85
C VAL A 47 1.59 3.23 -0.67
N PHE A 48 2.61 3.80 -0.02
CA PHE A 48 2.40 4.71 1.11
C PHE A 48 1.72 6.02 0.70
N ILE A 49 2.09 6.60 -0.45
CA ILE A 49 1.43 7.81 -0.99
C ILE A 49 -0.03 7.50 -1.29
N LEU A 50 -0.34 6.37 -1.93
CA LEU A 50 -1.71 5.96 -2.20
C LEU A 50 -2.51 5.77 -0.91
N ALA A 51 -1.92 5.20 0.14
CA ALA A 51 -2.57 5.08 1.44
C ALA A 51 -2.87 6.46 2.07
N ILE A 52 -1.91 7.39 2.01
CA ILE A 52 -2.10 8.77 2.53
C ILE A 52 -3.20 9.49 1.76
N ILE A 53 -3.20 9.42 0.42
CA ILE A 53 -4.25 10.02 -0.41
C ILE A 53 -5.61 9.41 -0.08
N THR A 54 -5.67 8.09 0.09
CA THR A 54 -6.90 7.37 0.46
C THR A 54 -7.44 7.86 1.80
N ILE A 55 -6.56 8.03 2.80
CA ILE A 55 -6.93 8.53 4.13
C ILE A 55 -7.37 10.00 4.07
N ASP A 56 -6.65 10.85 3.33
CA ASP A 56 -7.01 12.27 3.13
C ASP A 56 -8.41 12.41 2.52
N ARG A 57 -8.70 11.63 1.48
CA ARG A 57 -10.03 11.57 0.85
C ARG A 57 -11.08 11.02 1.81
N TYR A 58 -10.75 9.98 2.60
CA TYR A 58 -11.65 9.41 3.60
C TYR A 58 -12.11 10.43 4.64
N LEU A 59 -11.15 11.08 5.27
CA LEU A 59 -11.40 12.05 6.32
C LEU A 59 -12.23 13.22 5.76
N SER A 60 -11.84 13.74 4.60
CA SER A 60 -12.55 14.86 3.94
C SER A 60 -14.04 14.56 3.68
N VAL A 61 -14.38 13.31 3.39
CA VAL A 61 -15.76 12.91 3.10
C VAL A 61 -16.57 12.60 4.37
N MET A 62 -15.96 11.93 5.36
CA MET A 62 -16.65 11.51 6.58
C MET A 62 -16.79 12.64 7.62
N HIS A 63 -15.82 13.54 7.69
CA HIS A 63 -15.77 14.62 8.69
C HIS A 63 -15.76 16.01 8.04
N PRO A 64 -16.82 16.41 7.32
CA PRO A 64 -16.86 17.65 6.54
C PRO A 64 -16.73 18.94 7.36
N PHE A 65 -16.91 18.88 8.70
CA PHE A 65 -16.86 20.05 9.59
C PHE A 65 -15.78 19.97 10.68
N SER A 66 -15.02 18.87 10.78
CA SER A 66 -14.02 18.67 11.86
C SER A 66 -12.57 18.85 11.39
N ILE A 67 -12.34 18.94 10.08
CA ILE A 67 -10.98 18.94 9.51
C ILE A 67 -10.53 20.38 9.26
N LYS A 68 -9.61 20.88 10.09
CA LYS A 68 -8.73 21.99 9.70
C LYS A 68 -8.04 21.58 8.40
N ARG A 69 -8.21 22.39 7.35
CA ARG A 69 -7.54 22.24 6.04
C ARG A 69 -6.08 21.79 6.26
N HIS A 70 -5.73 20.59 5.79
CA HIS A 70 -4.37 20.06 5.97
C HIS A 70 -3.36 21.07 5.42
N SER A 71 -2.45 21.54 6.28
CA SER A 71 -1.43 22.52 5.91
C SER A 71 -0.40 21.88 4.99
N MET A 72 0.15 22.65 4.04
CA MET A 72 1.26 22.22 3.18
C MET A 72 2.44 21.67 4.01
N THR A 73 2.66 22.17 5.22
CA THR A 73 3.68 21.66 6.15
C THR A 73 3.46 20.21 6.53
N PHE A 74 2.20 19.78 6.72
CA PHE A 74 1.87 18.39 7.00
C PHE A 74 2.18 17.50 5.79
N ALA A 75 1.82 17.95 4.58
CA ALA A 75 2.13 17.22 3.35
C ALA A 75 3.64 17.04 3.18
N ILE A 76 4.43 18.09 3.42
CA ILE A 76 5.89 18.04 3.37
C ILE A 76 6.43 17.03 4.40
N GLY A 77 5.98 17.10 5.66
CA GLY A 77 6.38 16.15 6.71
C GLY A 77 6.02 14.70 6.36
N ALA A 78 4.82 14.47 5.82
CA ALA A 78 4.37 13.16 5.38
C ALA A 78 5.25 12.62 4.24
N MET A 79 5.64 13.46 3.27
CA MET A 79 6.55 13.05 2.20
C MET A 79 7.91 12.64 2.74
N PHE A 80 8.52 13.41 3.66
CA PHE A 80 9.78 13.03 4.29
C PHE A 80 9.69 11.70 5.04
N PHE A 81 8.59 11.46 5.75
CA PHE A 81 8.34 10.19 6.43
C PHE A 81 8.25 9.02 5.43
N VAL A 82 7.47 9.17 4.35
CA VAL A 82 7.33 8.15 3.30
C VAL A 82 8.68 7.81 2.67
N TRP A 83 9.45 8.82 2.28
CA TRP A 83 10.77 8.62 1.68
C TRP A 83 11.72 7.90 2.64
N SER A 84 11.73 8.31 3.92
CA SER A 84 12.57 7.68 4.95
C SER A 84 12.20 6.22 5.16
N LEU A 85 10.90 5.91 5.30
CA LEU A 85 10.42 4.54 5.50
C LEU A 85 10.76 3.65 4.28
N SER A 86 10.57 4.15 3.06
CA SER A 86 10.87 3.41 1.82
C SER A 86 12.38 3.15 1.66
N ILE A 87 13.22 4.10 2.04
CA ILE A 87 14.69 3.92 2.03
C ILE A 87 15.11 2.89 3.07
N ILE A 88 14.54 2.95 4.28
CA ILE A 88 14.83 1.99 5.35
C ILE A 88 14.47 0.58 4.88
N LEU A 89 13.26 0.37 4.36
CA LEU A 89 12.81 -0.93 3.86
C LEU A 89 13.66 -1.44 2.70
N ALA A 90 14.10 -0.58 1.78
CA ALA A 90 14.98 -0.97 0.68
C ALA A 90 16.41 -1.34 1.12
N LEU A 91 16.94 -0.73 2.19
CA LEU A 91 18.30 -0.95 2.68
C LEU A 91 18.40 -2.02 3.79
N LEU A 92 17.32 -2.25 4.54
CA LEU A 92 17.25 -3.24 5.62
C LEU A 92 17.79 -4.63 5.22
N PRO A 93 17.46 -5.19 4.03
CA PRO A 93 17.95 -6.52 3.62
C PRO A 93 19.47 -6.54 3.39
N LEU A 94 20.06 -5.39 3.05
CA LEU A 94 21.50 -5.26 2.79
C LEU A 94 22.32 -5.14 4.06
N ILE A 95 21.72 -4.63 5.15
CA ILE A 95 22.36 -4.51 6.47
C ILE A 95 22.24 -5.84 7.22
N ALA A 96 21.06 -6.45 7.20
CA ALA A 96 20.76 -7.71 7.87
C ALA A 96 21.21 -8.94 7.06
N LYS A 97 22.47 -8.94 6.60
CA LYS A 97 23.04 -10.02 5.77
C LYS A 97 22.99 -11.40 6.42
N ARG A 98 22.99 -11.45 7.76
CA ARG A 98 22.84 -12.69 8.54
C ARG A 98 21.49 -13.37 8.33
N TYR A 99 20.46 -12.61 7.93
CA TYR A 99 19.12 -13.10 7.67
C TYR A 99 18.80 -13.19 6.18
N PHE A 100 19.13 -12.16 5.40
CA PHE A 100 18.69 -12.04 4.00
C PHE A 100 19.73 -12.47 2.95
N THR A 101 20.94 -12.86 3.38
CA THR A 101 22.06 -13.23 2.51
C THR A 101 22.53 -12.06 1.62
N ASN A 102 23.76 -12.10 1.12
CA ASN A 102 24.31 -11.02 0.29
C ASN A 102 23.72 -10.98 -1.15
N ARG A 103 22.74 -11.84 -1.48
CA ARG A 103 22.13 -11.96 -2.81
C ARG A 103 20.66 -11.56 -2.86
N TYR A 104 20.16 -10.78 -1.89
CA TYR A 104 18.73 -10.43 -1.80
C TYR A 104 18.13 -9.89 -3.11
N TYR A 105 18.70 -8.81 -3.67
CA TYR A 105 18.26 -8.28 -4.97
C TYR A 105 18.77 -9.13 -6.15
N GLY A 106 19.93 -9.77 -6.00
CA GLY A 106 20.54 -10.63 -7.01
C GLY A 106 19.96 -12.05 -7.12
N ASN A 107 18.81 -12.33 -6.50
CA ASN A 107 18.26 -13.69 -6.50
C ASN A 107 17.66 -14.07 -7.87
N ASN A 108 17.33 -13.10 -8.71
CA ASN A 108 16.83 -13.29 -10.08
C ASN A 108 17.49 -12.31 -11.06
N GLY A 109 17.33 -12.55 -12.36
CA GLY A 109 17.92 -11.73 -13.43
C GLY A 109 17.36 -10.30 -13.56
N VAL A 110 16.19 -10.03 -12.97
CA VAL A 110 15.52 -8.71 -13.00
C VAL A 110 15.78 -7.87 -11.76
N CYS A 111 16.64 -8.36 -10.86
CA CYS A 111 17.12 -7.67 -9.67
C CYS A 111 16.04 -7.26 -8.66
N LEU A 112 14.93 -7.99 -8.63
CA LEU A 112 13.84 -7.76 -7.67
C LEU A 112 14.07 -8.58 -6.41
N GLY A 113 13.77 -7.98 -5.25
CA GLY A 113 13.72 -8.66 -3.95
C GLY A 113 12.53 -9.62 -3.86
N LEU A 114 12.44 -10.57 -4.79
CA LEU A 114 11.44 -11.62 -4.78
C LEU A 114 11.93 -12.71 -3.85
N GLN A 115 11.15 -13.02 -2.81
CA GLN A 115 11.38 -14.19 -1.97
C GLN A 115 11.25 -15.44 -2.85
N LEU A 116 12.35 -15.92 -3.43
CA LEU A 116 12.47 -17.32 -3.85
C LEU A 116 13.39 -17.99 -2.85
N HIS A 117 12.75 -18.72 -1.93
CA HIS A 117 13.24 -19.85 -1.16
C HIS A 117 14.76 -20.11 -1.24
N ASP A 118 15.52 -19.39 -0.43
CA ASP A 118 16.86 -19.83 -0.06
C ASP A 118 16.81 -20.27 1.41
N GLY A 119 16.64 -21.58 1.63
CA GLY A 119 16.67 -22.24 2.94
C GLY A 119 18.04 -22.21 3.64
N THR A 120 18.82 -21.15 3.42
CA THR A 120 20.18 -20.96 3.95
C THR A 120 20.28 -19.81 4.96
N GLY A 121 19.21 -19.00 5.12
CA GLY A 121 19.13 -17.98 6.17
C GLY A 121 18.73 -18.58 7.53
N ILE A 122 19.22 -18.01 8.63
CA ILE A 122 18.87 -18.38 10.03
C ILE A 122 17.40 -17.99 10.37
N GLY A 123 16.60 -17.60 9.39
CA GLY A 123 15.21 -17.17 9.55
C GLY A 123 14.24 -18.34 9.64
N ILE A 124 13.17 -18.17 10.41
CA ILE A 124 12.00 -19.05 10.37
C ILE A 124 11.48 -19.04 8.92
N PRO A 125 11.20 -20.19 8.28
CA PRO A 125 10.61 -20.21 6.95
C PRO A 125 9.24 -19.54 7.01
N ILE A 126 9.15 -18.31 6.50
CA ILE A 126 7.86 -17.64 6.30
C ILE A 126 7.31 -18.21 5.00
N ASN A 127 6.11 -18.80 5.06
CA ASN A 127 5.44 -19.31 3.87
C ASN A 127 5.31 -18.20 2.84
N GLN A 128 5.87 -18.41 1.64
CA GLN A 128 5.77 -17.47 0.52
C GLN A 128 4.31 -17.19 0.17
N ASP A 129 3.44 -18.18 0.37
CA ASP A 129 1.99 -18.04 0.25
C ASP A 129 1.42 -17.01 1.22
N LEU A 130 1.95 -16.92 2.44
CA LEU A 130 1.49 -15.94 3.43
C LEU A 130 1.93 -14.53 3.05
N TYR A 131 3.15 -14.34 2.53
CA TYR A 131 3.59 -13.05 2.01
C TYR A 131 2.81 -12.64 0.75
N ALA A 132 2.59 -13.58 -0.17
CA ALA A 132 1.76 -13.37 -1.36
C ALA A 132 0.32 -13.04 -0.96
N TRP A 133 -0.26 -13.73 0.03
CA TRP A 133 -1.58 -13.41 0.58
C TRP A 133 -1.59 -12.04 1.25
N VAL A 134 -0.61 -11.70 2.07
CA VAL A 134 -0.51 -10.37 2.70
C VAL A 134 -0.45 -9.28 1.63
N ALA A 135 0.33 -9.45 0.57
CA ALA A 135 0.37 -8.52 -0.57
C ALA A 135 -0.97 -8.50 -1.35
N VAL A 136 -1.55 -9.67 -1.65
CA VAL A 136 -2.82 -9.84 -2.40
C VAL A 136 -4.04 -9.41 -1.59
N PHE A 137 -3.96 -9.31 -0.27
CA PHE A 137 -5.04 -8.79 0.56
C PHE A 137 -4.81 -7.33 0.92
N LEU A 138 -3.59 -6.89 1.27
CA LEU A 138 -3.34 -5.48 1.62
C LEU A 138 -3.33 -4.52 0.42
N LEU A 139 -2.79 -4.92 -0.75
CA LEU A 139 -2.80 -4.05 -1.93
C LEU A 139 -4.22 -3.84 -2.49
N PRO A 140 -5.06 -4.88 -2.60
CA PRO A 140 -6.46 -4.72 -2.96
C PRO A 140 -7.30 -4.11 -1.84
N VAL A 141 -7.00 -4.29 -0.56
CA VAL A 141 -7.72 -3.57 0.51
C VAL A 141 -7.43 -2.06 0.43
N ASN A 142 -6.18 -1.64 0.22
CA ASN A 142 -5.85 -0.22 0.00
C ASN A 142 -6.55 0.36 -1.25
N SER A 143 -6.76 -0.45 -2.28
CA SER A 143 -7.38 -0.02 -3.54
C SER A 143 -8.91 -0.15 -3.57
N ALA A 144 -9.49 -1.14 -2.88
CA ALA A 144 -10.92 -1.42 -2.81
C ALA A 144 -11.63 -0.58 -1.75
N LEU A 145 -10.91 -0.15 -0.70
CA LEU A 145 -11.42 0.84 0.23
C LEU A 145 -11.76 2.15 -0.48
N ASN A 146 -11.04 2.52 -1.53
CA ASN A 146 -11.33 3.73 -2.30
C ASN A 146 -12.76 3.70 -2.91
N PRO A 147 -13.14 2.77 -3.80
CA PRO A 147 -14.51 2.69 -4.35
C PRO A 147 -15.59 2.36 -3.32
N VAL A 148 -15.32 1.49 -2.34
CA VAL A 148 -16.31 1.13 -1.30
C VAL A 148 -16.63 2.35 -0.43
N LEU A 149 -15.62 3.15 -0.12
CA LEU A 149 -15.82 4.42 0.53
C LEU A 149 -16.64 5.36 -0.33
N TYR A 150 -16.27 5.58 -1.60
CA TYR A 150 -17.04 6.42 -2.52
C TYR A 150 -18.51 5.96 -2.63
N THR A 151 -18.76 4.66 -2.65
CA THR A 151 -20.10 4.07 -2.78
C THR A 151 -20.93 4.27 -1.50
N LEU A 152 -20.37 3.97 -0.32
CA LEU A 152 -21.06 4.13 0.97
C LEU A 152 -21.23 5.61 1.37
N THR A 153 -20.39 6.51 0.85
CA THR A 153 -20.44 7.94 1.15
C THR A 153 -21.17 8.79 0.10
N THR A 154 -21.60 8.19 -1.01
CA THR A 154 -22.39 8.91 -2.03
C THR A 154 -23.70 9.40 -1.43
N LYS A 155 -24.08 10.67 -1.72
CA LYS A 155 -25.29 11.33 -1.20
C LYS A 155 -26.57 10.50 -1.35
N LEU A 156 -26.65 9.68 -2.41
CA LEU A 156 -27.77 8.77 -2.67
C LEU A 156 -27.91 7.68 -1.59
N PHE A 157 -26.82 7.02 -1.18
CA PHE A 157 -26.87 6.01 -0.11
C PHE A 157 -27.22 6.65 1.24
N LYS A 158 -26.62 7.82 1.53
CA LYS A 158 -26.90 8.58 2.75
C LYS A 158 -28.36 9.06 2.82
N GLN A 159 -28.93 9.49 1.69
CA GLN A 159 -30.35 9.84 1.60
C GLN A 159 -31.27 8.62 1.72
N HIS A 160 -30.94 7.48 1.09
CA HIS A 160 -31.70 6.25 1.24
C HIS A 160 -31.69 5.75 2.69
N LEU A 161 -30.54 5.77 3.35
CA LEU A 161 -30.40 5.36 4.75
C LEU A 161 -31.18 6.30 5.70
N ASN A 162 -31.07 7.61 5.54
CA ASN A 162 -31.84 8.57 6.34
C ASN A 162 -33.35 8.44 6.11
N ARG A 163 -33.79 8.20 4.86
CA ARG A 163 -35.21 7.94 4.58
C ARG A 163 -35.69 6.64 5.23
N PHE A 164 -34.87 5.59 5.21
CA PHE A 164 -35.21 4.29 5.79
C PHE A 164 -35.30 4.36 7.33
N ILE A 165 -34.36 5.06 7.97
CA ILE A 165 -34.37 5.30 9.42
C ILE A 165 -35.57 6.18 9.80
N ALA A 166 -35.82 7.27 9.07
CA ALA A 166 -36.97 8.14 9.33
C ALA A 166 -38.31 7.40 9.17
N HIS A 167 -38.43 6.50 8.19
CA HIS A 167 -39.62 5.68 8.00
C HIS A 167 -39.85 4.73 9.19
N ASN A 168 -38.82 4.00 9.62
CA ASN A 168 -38.91 3.09 10.76
C ASN A 168 -39.23 3.83 12.07
N PHE A 169 -38.61 4.98 12.31
CA PHE A 169 -38.88 5.81 13.50
C PHE A 169 -40.31 6.39 13.50
N SER A 170 -40.84 6.78 12.33
CA SER A 170 -42.23 7.25 12.19
C SER A 170 -43.27 6.14 12.39
N SER A 171 -42.90 4.88 12.17
CA SER A 171 -43.77 3.74 12.45
C SER A 171 -43.84 3.45 13.96
N GLN A 172 -42.75 3.70 14.69
CA GLN A 172 -42.66 3.44 16.12
C GLN A 172 -43.37 4.52 16.97
N ASN A 173 -43.34 5.78 16.55
CA ASN A 173 -44.05 6.89 17.23
C ASN A 173 -45.58 6.95 16.98
N ARG A 174 -46.13 6.05 16.17
CA ARG A 174 -47.58 5.99 15.91
C ARG A 174 -48.35 5.12 16.91
N HIS A 175 -47.64 4.46 17.83
CA HIS A 175 -48.21 3.58 18.85
C HIS A 175 -48.24 4.16 20.27
N THR A 176 -47.83 5.40 20.49
CA THR A 176 -48.05 6.09 21.78
C THR A 176 -49.40 6.83 21.74
N PRO A 177 -50.42 6.39 22.51
CA PRO A 177 -51.69 7.07 22.58
C PRO A 177 -51.53 8.45 23.24
N PRO A 178 -52.32 9.46 22.85
CA PRO A 178 -52.24 10.79 23.45
C PRO A 178 -52.63 10.73 24.93
N MET A 179 -51.78 11.28 25.81
CA MET A 179 -52.15 11.54 27.20
C MET A 179 -53.23 12.61 27.22
N ILE A 180 -54.39 12.24 27.73
CA ILE A 180 -55.52 13.13 27.97
C ILE A 180 -55.14 14.04 29.14
N ASP A 181 -55.00 15.34 28.88
CA ASP A 181 -54.92 16.37 29.92
C ASP A 181 -56.23 16.36 30.72
N HIS A 182 -56.16 15.94 31.99
CA HIS A 182 -57.22 16.20 32.96
C HIS A 182 -56.87 17.48 33.72
N SER A 183 -57.36 18.61 33.22
CA SER A 183 -57.54 19.83 34.02
C SER A 183 -58.86 19.73 34.79
N SER A 184 -58.80 19.49 36.10
CA SER A 184 -59.80 19.86 37.12
C SER A 184 -59.16 19.74 38.49
#